data_AF-A0A8S3FNR6-F1
#
_entry.id   AF-A0A8S3FNR6-F1
#
_cell.length_a   1.000
_cell.length_b   1.000
_cell.length_c   1.000
_cell.angle_alpha   90.00
_cell.angle_beta   90.00
_cell.angle_gamma   90.00
#
_symmetry.space_group_name_H-M   'P 1'
#
loop_
_entity.id
_entity.type
_entity.pdbx_description
1 polymer ?
#
loop_
_entity_poly.entity_id
_entity_poly.type
_entity_poly.pdbx_seq_one_letter_code
_entity_poly.pdbx_strand_id
1 'polypeptide(L)'
;NFDNAYRLAKQFLTEDGYLWNWYEVLFDSFFKLDSTKQEELAKDLHEFILTVPTEASDLRSIHLARIELGLRWQLAKLKNTSIALPSLASSYLSDSFLKEIISYIETYSVKTTSLVMFDIYRSLEYLSFEDLTRLHKHLIGQLTLETCQNNAQYLINIFYCARICGDIHSSWLSENYRSLIQHLLDVAIQSSTPSHLSIELLLLIVNIMDETNQSKTELYTLLDRTYEKDATNFDIKLFIYKMAVNFNCVTIMKDTFERLEIKNIQYYSLGYLLTDHYLRIHTNYRQIRYFFNYLTNLLLVYTDDSWSQIMFCYKYGNFLRINEIRAFSDYYLSFSIIYIQSLIGSIIIDLIQNGDRYHSIVGLFKHTSNQGLFEHRDKNNHSLRSLFYKNANSDLFKLQDTRDFDVWSKIDHR
;
A
#
# COMPACT_ATOMS: atom_id res chain seq x y z
N ASN A 1 30.87 5.71 6.65
CA ASN A 1 31.94 5.08 5.85
C ASN A 1 31.28 4.26 4.74
N PHE A 2 31.03 4.86 3.58
CA PHE A 2 30.28 4.22 2.48
C PHE A 2 31.07 3.13 1.77
N ASP A 3 32.39 3.23 1.74
CA ASP A 3 33.30 2.24 1.14
C ASP A 3 33.18 0.88 1.86
N ASN A 4 33.25 0.89 3.19
CA ASN A 4 33.06 -0.32 4.00
C ASN A 4 31.65 -0.91 3.84
N ALA A 5 30.61 -0.05 3.79
CA ALA A 5 29.24 -0.50 3.63
C ALA A 5 29.01 -1.17 2.26
N TYR A 6 29.57 -0.61 1.18
CA TYR A 6 29.55 -1.21 -0.16
C TYR A 6 30.18 -2.60 -0.17
N ARG A 7 31.38 -2.74 0.42
CA ARG A 7 32.10 -4.03 0.49
C ARG A 7 31.35 -5.08 1.31
N LEU A 8 30.81 -4.70 2.47
CA LEU A 8 30.01 -5.58 3.32
C LEU A 8 28.74 -6.04 2.60
N ALA A 9 28.03 -5.12 1.93
CA ALA A 9 26.84 -5.47 1.17
C ALA A 9 27.14 -6.47 0.04
N LYS A 10 28.24 -6.29 -0.71
CA LYS A 10 28.68 -7.29 -1.70
C LYS A 10 28.97 -8.64 -1.08
N GLN A 11 29.66 -8.67 0.07
CA GLN A 11 29.96 -9.92 0.77
C GLN A 11 28.68 -10.66 1.17
N PHE A 12 27.74 -9.97 1.82
CA PHE A 12 26.46 -10.56 2.22
C PHE A 12 25.62 -10.99 1.02
N LEU A 13 25.63 -10.26 -0.09
CA LEU A 13 24.95 -10.68 -1.32
C LEU A 13 25.63 -11.86 -2.03
N THR A 14 26.91 -12.11 -1.77
CA THR A 14 27.59 -13.31 -2.28
C THR A 14 27.16 -14.55 -1.50
N GLU A 15 26.84 -14.38 -0.21
CA GLU A 15 26.34 -15.44 0.67
C GLU A 15 24.81 -15.64 0.50
N ASP A 16 24.04 -14.55 0.45
CA ASP A 16 22.57 -14.49 0.41
C ASP A 16 22.06 -13.58 -0.73
N GLY A 17 22.30 -13.96 -1.99
CA GLY A 17 21.99 -13.16 -3.19
C GLY A 17 20.51 -12.85 -3.46
N TYR A 18 19.59 -13.25 -2.58
CA TYR A 18 18.15 -12.98 -2.70
C TYR A 18 17.63 -11.89 -1.77
N LEU A 19 18.42 -11.42 -0.80
CA LEU A 19 17.97 -10.44 0.21
C LEU A 19 18.02 -9.01 -0.33
N TRP A 20 16.85 -8.44 -0.64
CA TRP A 20 16.70 -7.08 -1.18
C TRP A 20 17.35 -5.99 -0.31
N ASN A 21 17.26 -6.09 1.02
CA ASN A 21 17.83 -5.10 1.94
C ASN A 21 19.34 -4.86 1.69
N TRP A 22 20.08 -5.88 1.28
CA TRP A 22 21.50 -5.71 0.98
C TRP A 22 21.76 -5.06 -0.38
N TYR A 23 20.88 -5.27 -1.36
CA TYR A 23 20.91 -4.50 -2.62
C TYR A 23 20.67 -3.02 -2.37
N GLU A 24 19.71 -2.66 -1.51
CA GLU A 24 19.48 -1.26 -1.15
C GLU A 24 20.73 -0.62 -0.51
N VAL A 25 21.35 -1.31 0.46
CA VAL A 25 22.59 -0.83 1.08
C VAL A 25 23.73 -0.72 0.06
N LEU A 26 23.85 -1.69 -0.87
CA LEU A 26 24.84 -1.68 -1.93
C LEU A 26 24.71 -0.43 -2.80
N PHE A 27 23.50 -0.18 -3.33
CA PHE A 27 23.22 0.97 -4.19
C PHE A 27 23.36 2.29 -3.44
N ASP A 28 22.75 2.41 -2.26
CA ASP A 28 22.84 3.65 -1.46
C ASP A 28 24.27 4.00 -1.07
N SER A 29 25.11 3.00 -0.82
CA SER A 29 26.52 3.20 -0.52
C SER A 29 27.27 3.67 -1.77
N PHE A 30 27.08 3.00 -2.90
CA PHE A 30 27.72 3.34 -4.18
C PHE A 30 27.37 4.78 -4.63
N PHE A 31 26.09 5.14 -4.65
CA PHE A 31 25.64 6.45 -5.11
C PHE A 31 25.99 7.61 -4.15
N LYS A 32 26.46 7.31 -2.93
CA LYS A 32 26.99 8.31 -1.98
C LYS A 32 28.51 8.44 -2.00
N LEU A 33 29.23 7.61 -2.77
CA LEU A 33 30.66 7.78 -3.02
C LEU A 33 30.92 9.01 -3.89
N ASP A 34 32.16 9.50 -3.88
CA ASP A 34 32.60 10.55 -4.80
C ASP A 34 32.63 10.05 -6.26
N SER A 35 32.61 10.97 -7.22
CA SER A 35 32.55 10.63 -8.65
C SER A 35 33.76 9.82 -9.14
N THR A 36 34.93 10.04 -8.55
CA THR A 36 36.15 9.30 -8.90
C THR A 36 36.04 7.83 -8.53
N LYS A 37 35.55 7.52 -7.32
CA LYS A 37 35.29 6.15 -6.87
C LYS A 37 34.13 5.50 -7.59
N GLN A 38 33.10 6.28 -7.93
CA GLN A 38 31.99 5.77 -8.73
C GLN A 38 32.46 5.31 -10.11
N GLU A 39 33.34 6.05 -10.78
CA GLU A 39 33.91 5.63 -12.07
C GLU A 39 34.72 4.33 -11.94
N GLU A 40 35.57 4.25 -10.90
CA GLU A 40 36.38 3.05 -10.62
C GLU A 40 35.51 1.81 -10.37
N LEU A 41 34.46 1.95 -9.57
CA LEU A 41 33.62 0.84 -9.12
C LEU A 41 32.42 0.55 -10.02
N ALA A 42 32.08 1.42 -10.98
CA ALA A 42 30.90 1.24 -11.83
C ALA A 42 30.94 -0.10 -12.60
N LYS A 43 32.11 -0.45 -13.13
CA LYS A 43 32.31 -1.72 -13.83
C LYS A 43 32.20 -2.91 -12.89
N ASP A 44 32.82 -2.83 -11.72
CA ASP A 44 32.73 -3.86 -10.67
C ASP A 44 31.30 -4.10 -10.20
N LEU A 45 30.51 -3.03 -9.97
CA LEU A 45 29.11 -3.13 -9.59
C LEU A 45 28.26 -3.76 -10.70
N HIS A 46 28.46 -3.32 -11.94
CA HIS A 46 27.71 -3.82 -13.08
C HIS A 46 28.01 -5.30 -13.33
N GLU A 47 29.30 -5.67 -13.37
CA GLU A 47 29.72 -7.07 -13.49
C GLU A 47 29.16 -7.89 -12.33
N PHE A 48 29.27 -7.40 -11.08
CA PHE A 48 28.72 -8.10 -9.92
C PHE A 48 27.24 -8.46 -10.10
N ILE A 49 26.38 -7.51 -10.46
CA ILE A 49 24.94 -7.74 -10.65
C ILE A 49 24.65 -8.68 -11.83
N LEU A 50 25.51 -8.68 -12.85
CA LEU A 50 25.40 -9.61 -13.97
C LEU A 50 25.93 -11.01 -13.64
N THR A 51 26.92 -11.12 -12.74
CA THR A 51 27.67 -12.35 -12.43
C THR A 51 27.22 -13.07 -11.16
N VAL A 52 26.36 -12.47 -10.32
CA VAL A 52 25.79 -13.17 -9.16
C VAL A 52 25.21 -14.51 -9.65
N PRO A 53 25.62 -15.66 -9.07
CA PRO A 53 25.80 -16.90 -9.81
C PRO A 53 24.55 -17.38 -10.54
N THR A 54 24.75 -17.69 -11.82
CA THR A 54 23.78 -18.20 -12.79
C THR A 54 23.22 -19.59 -12.48
N GLU A 55 23.74 -20.32 -11.49
CA GLU A 55 23.10 -21.54 -10.99
C GLU A 55 21.75 -21.24 -10.29
N ALA A 56 21.56 -19.99 -9.87
CA ALA A 56 20.31 -19.43 -9.37
C ALA A 56 19.75 -18.33 -10.31
N SER A 57 19.97 -18.46 -11.62
CA SER A 57 19.65 -17.46 -12.68
C SER A 57 18.18 -17.05 -12.81
N ASP A 58 17.27 -17.57 -11.99
CA ASP A 58 15.84 -17.25 -12.01
C ASP A 58 15.36 -16.58 -10.71
N LEU A 59 16.29 -15.98 -9.95
CA LEU A 59 15.94 -15.22 -8.76
C LEU A 59 15.41 -13.84 -9.14
N ARG A 60 14.13 -13.61 -8.81
CA ARG A 60 13.39 -12.34 -8.97
C ARG A 60 14.20 -11.11 -8.52
N SER A 61 14.92 -11.23 -7.40
CA SER A 61 15.76 -10.18 -6.81
C SER A 61 16.87 -9.67 -7.73
N ILE A 62 17.50 -10.55 -8.52
CA ILE A 62 18.62 -10.18 -9.39
C ILE A 62 18.12 -9.33 -10.56
N HIS A 63 16.99 -9.72 -11.16
CA HIS A 63 16.38 -8.90 -12.20
C HIS A 63 15.91 -7.55 -11.68
N LEU A 64 15.32 -7.52 -10.48
CA LEU A 64 14.96 -6.25 -9.83
C LEU A 64 16.18 -5.40 -9.51
N ALA A 65 17.31 -6.00 -9.14
CA ALA A 65 18.55 -5.26 -8.91
C ALA A 65 19.07 -4.62 -10.20
N ARG A 66 18.94 -5.28 -11.35
CA ARG A 66 19.28 -4.71 -12.67
C ARG A 66 18.41 -3.50 -12.99
N ILE A 67 17.10 -3.64 -12.78
CA ILE A 67 16.14 -2.56 -12.99
C ILE A 67 16.42 -1.39 -12.02
N GLU A 68 16.64 -1.65 -10.74
CA GLU A 68 16.95 -0.63 -9.73
C GLU A 68 18.27 0.10 -10.02
N LEU A 69 19.29 -0.60 -10.52
CA LEU A 69 20.53 0.05 -10.95
C LEU A 69 20.28 1.02 -12.11
N GLY A 70 19.52 0.60 -13.12
CA GLY A 70 19.08 1.46 -14.22
C GLY A 70 18.29 2.67 -13.73
N LEU A 71 17.36 2.46 -12.79
CA LEU A 71 16.57 3.50 -12.16
C LEU A 71 17.44 4.56 -11.46
N ARG A 72 18.41 4.12 -10.67
CA ARG A 72 19.30 5.00 -9.91
C ARG A 72 20.22 5.81 -10.83
N TRP A 73 20.70 5.22 -11.93
CA TRP A 73 21.45 5.95 -12.94
C TRP A 73 20.58 7.01 -13.65
N GLN A 74 19.33 6.70 -13.98
CA GLN A 74 18.39 7.65 -14.59
C GLN A 74 18.10 8.81 -13.63
N LEU A 75 17.89 8.51 -12.36
CA LEU A 75 17.73 9.48 -11.28
C LEU A 75 18.95 10.40 -11.13
N ALA A 76 20.16 9.82 -11.17
CA ALA A 76 21.40 10.59 -11.11
C ALA A 76 21.53 11.54 -12.32
N LYS A 77 21.16 11.07 -13.53
CA LYS A 77 21.09 11.88 -14.76
C LYS A 77 20.19 13.11 -14.60
N LEU A 78 19.00 12.90 -14.02
CA LEU A 78 17.98 13.95 -13.86
C LEU A 78 18.34 14.96 -12.77
N LYS A 79 18.95 14.51 -11.67
CA LYS A 79 19.29 15.37 -10.52
C LYS A 79 20.54 16.21 -10.74
N ASN A 80 21.53 15.68 -11.46
CA ASN A 80 22.85 16.31 -11.57
C ASN A 80 23.19 16.61 -13.03
N THR A 81 22.72 17.74 -13.55
CA THR A 81 23.03 18.22 -14.91
C THR A 81 24.52 18.53 -15.14
N SER A 82 25.35 18.55 -14.09
CA SER A 82 26.77 18.93 -14.15
C SER A 82 27.77 17.82 -13.82
N ILE A 83 27.33 16.65 -13.34
CA ILE A 83 28.24 15.52 -13.05
C ILE A 83 28.08 14.52 -14.18
N ALA A 84 29.16 14.28 -14.93
CA ALA A 84 29.19 13.25 -15.94
C ALA A 84 28.88 11.91 -15.26
N LEU A 85 27.79 11.27 -15.69
CA LEU A 85 27.52 9.88 -15.35
C LEU A 85 28.72 9.03 -15.76
N PRO A 86 28.97 7.92 -15.06
CA PRO A 86 29.97 6.98 -15.51
C PRO A 86 29.75 6.58 -16.97
N SER A 87 30.83 6.43 -17.70
CA SER A 87 30.80 6.09 -19.13
C SER A 87 29.92 4.85 -19.40
N LEU A 88 30.02 3.86 -18.52
CA LEU A 88 29.22 2.63 -18.51
C LEU A 88 27.72 2.89 -18.28
N ALA A 89 27.37 3.79 -17.36
CA ALA A 89 25.98 4.12 -17.06
C ALA A 89 25.26 4.74 -18.27
N SER A 90 25.97 5.57 -19.04
CA SER A 90 25.41 6.16 -20.26
C SER A 90 25.09 5.11 -21.35
N SER A 91 25.88 4.03 -21.42
CA SER A 91 25.61 2.93 -22.35
C SER A 91 24.40 2.09 -21.93
N TYR A 92 24.23 1.87 -20.62
CA TYR A 92 23.14 1.08 -20.05
C TYR A 92 21.79 1.79 -20.07
N LEU A 93 21.77 3.12 -19.86
CA LEU A 93 20.54 3.94 -19.85
C LEU A 93 19.89 4.14 -21.23
N SER A 94 20.42 3.54 -22.28
CA SER A 94 19.81 3.55 -23.62
C SER A 94 18.68 2.51 -23.72
N ASP A 95 18.46 1.91 -24.90
CA ASP A 95 17.43 0.89 -25.16
C ASP A 95 17.48 -0.32 -24.21
N SER A 96 18.60 -0.53 -23.49
CA SER A 96 18.77 -1.66 -22.57
C SER A 96 17.82 -1.58 -21.37
N PHE A 97 17.54 -0.39 -20.83
CA PHE A 97 16.75 -0.29 -19.60
C PHE A 97 15.28 -0.68 -19.78
N LEU A 98 14.63 -0.16 -20.83
CA LEU A 98 13.26 -0.54 -21.18
C LEU A 98 13.17 -2.04 -21.53
N LYS A 99 14.17 -2.59 -22.23
CA LYS A 99 14.23 -4.02 -22.57
C LYS A 99 14.33 -4.90 -21.32
N GLU A 100 15.09 -4.50 -20.31
CA GLU A 100 15.18 -5.24 -19.04
C GLU A 100 13.83 -5.22 -18.30
N ILE A 101 13.11 -4.09 -18.28
CA ILE A 101 11.76 -4.01 -17.70
C ILE A 101 10.79 -4.94 -18.46
N ILE A 102 10.78 -4.89 -19.80
CA ILE A 102 9.93 -5.75 -20.62
C ILE A 102 10.25 -7.22 -20.38
N SER A 103 11.53 -7.59 -20.42
CA SER A 103 11.99 -8.95 -20.19
C SER A 103 11.60 -9.47 -18.81
N TYR A 104 11.69 -8.62 -17.78
CA TYR A 104 11.22 -8.94 -16.44
C TYR A 104 9.71 -9.21 -16.40
N ILE A 105 8.91 -8.30 -16.99
CA ILE A 105 7.46 -8.46 -17.04
C ILE A 105 7.10 -9.78 -17.72
N GLU A 106 7.64 -10.06 -18.90
CA GLU A 106 7.35 -11.27 -19.65
C GLU A 106 7.73 -12.54 -18.87
N THR A 107 8.91 -12.53 -18.24
CA THR A 107 9.41 -13.67 -17.48
C THR A 107 8.57 -13.96 -16.23
N TYR A 108 8.27 -12.94 -15.43
CA TYR A 108 7.64 -13.13 -14.12
C TYR A 108 6.11 -13.06 -14.15
N SER A 109 5.51 -12.57 -15.24
CA SER A 109 4.06 -12.61 -15.43
C SER A 109 3.54 -14.04 -15.58
N VAL A 110 4.37 -14.96 -16.09
CA VAL A 110 4.04 -16.39 -16.20
C VAL A 110 4.36 -17.15 -14.91
N LYS A 111 5.46 -16.78 -14.23
CA LYS A 111 6.02 -17.56 -13.11
C LYS A 111 5.41 -17.26 -11.75
N THR A 112 4.74 -16.11 -11.60
CA THR A 112 4.29 -15.65 -10.28
C THR A 112 2.78 -15.43 -10.23
N THR A 113 2.19 -15.83 -9.12
CA THR A 113 0.79 -15.50 -8.77
C THR A 113 0.67 -14.09 -8.19
N SER A 114 1.79 -13.47 -7.79
CA SER A 114 1.83 -12.08 -7.32
C SER A 114 1.74 -11.09 -8.48
N LEU A 115 1.18 -9.91 -8.21
CA LEU A 115 1.14 -8.82 -9.18
C LEU A 115 2.54 -8.27 -9.46
N VAL A 116 3.06 -8.55 -10.66
CA VAL A 116 4.37 -8.08 -11.15
C VAL A 116 4.48 -6.55 -11.14
N MET A 117 3.34 -5.88 -11.33
CA MET A 117 3.22 -4.42 -11.25
C MET A 117 3.88 -3.83 -10.00
N PHE A 118 3.73 -4.47 -8.83
CA PHE A 118 4.25 -3.91 -7.57
C PHE A 118 5.77 -3.84 -7.54
N ASP A 119 6.46 -4.71 -8.28
CA ASP A 119 7.92 -4.69 -8.29
C ASP A 119 8.51 -3.58 -9.16
N ILE A 120 7.81 -3.27 -10.26
CA ILE A 120 8.32 -2.36 -11.28
C ILE A 120 7.69 -0.98 -11.25
N TYR A 121 6.65 -0.77 -10.43
CA TYR A 121 5.89 0.48 -10.37
C TYR A 121 6.80 1.71 -10.23
N ARG A 122 7.75 1.66 -9.28
CA ARG A 122 8.71 2.74 -9.04
C ARG A 122 9.60 3.01 -10.25
N SER A 123 9.92 1.98 -11.02
CA SER A 123 10.78 2.10 -12.21
C SER A 123 10.09 2.84 -13.34
N LEU A 124 8.76 2.76 -13.44
CA LEU A 124 8.00 3.42 -14.48
C LEU A 124 7.88 4.94 -14.27
N GLU A 125 7.93 5.42 -13.03
CA GLU A 125 7.88 6.86 -12.72
C GLU A 125 9.00 7.68 -13.39
N TYR A 126 10.10 7.02 -13.78
CA TYR A 126 11.30 7.66 -14.32
C TYR A 126 11.53 7.36 -15.81
N LEU A 127 10.61 6.61 -16.43
CA LEU A 127 10.61 6.44 -17.87
C LEU A 127 10.16 7.74 -18.56
N SER A 128 10.72 8.01 -19.74
CA SER A 128 10.23 9.11 -20.56
C SER A 128 8.80 8.80 -21.04
N PHE A 129 8.04 9.83 -21.40
CA PHE A 129 6.71 9.65 -21.99
C PHE A 129 6.75 8.77 -23.26
N GLU A 130 7.82 8.86 -24.04
CA GLU A 130 8.03 8.02 -25.22
C GLU A 130 8.25 6.55 -24.83
N ASP A 131 9.06 6.28 -23.82
CA ASP A 131 9.31 4.91 -23.33
C ASP A 131 8.07 4.30 -22.69
N LEU A 132 7.29 5.09 -21.93
CA LEU A 132 6.00 4.65 -21.40
C LEU A 132 5.01 4.32 -22.52
N THR A 133 4.99 5.12 -23.60
CA THR A 133 4.15 4.84 -24.77
C THR A 133 4.58 3.56 -25.47
N ARG A 134 5.88 3.33 -25.63
CA ARG A 134 6.43 2.10 -26.22
C ARG A 134 6.11 0.88 -25.35
N LEU A 135 6.32 0.98 -24.04
CA LEU A 135 5.98 -0.06 -23.06
C LEU A 135 4.49 -0.40 -23.12
N HIS A 136 3.62 0.61 -23.03
CA HIS A 136 2.17 0.42 -23.08
C HIS A 136 1.75 -0.29 -24.38
N LYS A 137 2.24 0.18 -25.54
CA LYS A 137 1.95 -0.46 -26.84
C LYS A 137 2.41 -1.92 -26.88
N HIS A 138 3.60 -2.21 -26.34
CA HIS A 138 4.10 -3.58 -26.22
C HIS A 138 3.16 -4.44 -25.37
N LEU A 139 2.84 -4.00 -24.16
CA LEU A 139 1.99 -4.74 -23.21
C LEU A 139 0.57 -4.96 -23.73
N ILE A 140 -0.06 -3.94 -24.33
CA ILE A 140 -1.39 -4.10 -24.94
C ILE A 140 -1.33 -5.06 -26.13
N GLY A 141 -0.26 -5.03 -26.93
CA GLY A 141 -0.05 -6.00 -28.01
C GLY A 141 -0.01 -7.45 -27.50
N GLN A 142 0.54 -7.68 -26.30
CA GLN A 142 0.58 -9.00 -25.68
C GLN A 142 -0.82 -9.54 -25.35
N LEU A 143 -1.80 -8.69 -25.04
CA LEU A 143 -3.17 -9.14 -24.67
C LEU A 143 -3.85 -9.94 -25.78
N THR A 144 -3.46 -9.75 -27.03
CA THR A 144 -4.03 -10.48 -28.18
C THR A 144 -3.34 -11.81 -28.52
N LEU A 145 -2.24 -12.15 -27.85
CA LEU A 145 -1.49 -13.36 -28.14
C LEU A 145 -2.16 -14.62 -27.57
N GLU A 146 -1.95 -15.77 -28.22
CA GLU A 146 -2.44 -17.08 -27.77
C GLU A 146 -1.93 -17.46 -26.36
N THR A 147 -0.77 -16.95 -25.95
CA THR A 147 -0.23 -17.14 -24.60
C THR A 147 -1.10 -16.49 -23.52
N CYS A 148 -1.69 -15.33 -23.79
CA CYS A 148 -2.67 -14.68 -22.91
C CYS A 148 -3.99 -15.46 -22.84
N GLN A 149 -4.40 -16.11 -23.94
CA GLN A 149 -5.64 -16.88 -23.99
C GLN A 149 -5.59 -18.13 -23.10
N ASN A 150 -4.39 -18.69 -22.89
CA ASN A 150 -4.18 -19.92 -22.13
C ASN A 150 -3.71 -19.70 -20.69
N ASN A 151 -3.36 -18.47 -20.29
CA ASN A 151 -2.86 -18.16 -18.95
C ASN A 151 -3.49 -16.86 -18.41
N ALA A 152 -4.55 -17.00 -17.60
CA ALA A 152 -5.25 -15.89 -16.97
C ALA A 152 -4.33 -15.04 -16.09
N GLN A 153 -3.38 -15.65 -15.37
CA GLN A 153 -2.45 -14.92 -14.50
C GLN A 153 -1.51 -14.02 -15.31
N TYR A 154 -1.01 -14.53 -16.45
CA TYR A 154 -0.20 -13.72 -17.36
C TYR A 154 -0.99 -12.52 -17.87
N LEU A 155 -2.23 -12.73 -18.30
CA LEU A 155 -3.11 -11.66 -18.76
C LEU A 155 -3.34 -10.60 -17.66
N ILE A 156 -3.63 -11.04 -16.43
CA ILE A 156 -3.85 -10.14 -15.28
C ILE A 156 -2.60 -9.29 -15.04
N ASN A 157 -1.42 -9.92 -14.99
CA ASN A 157 -0.15 -9.24 -14.76
C ASN A 157 0.16 -8.23 -15.87
N ILE A 158 0.00 -8.60 -17.14
CA ILE A 158 0.21 -7.71 -18.29
C ILE A 158 -0.73 -6.51 -18.22
N PHE A 159 -2.00 -6.74 -17.90
CA PHE A 159 -2.97 -5.65 -17.81
C PHE A 159 -2.65 -4.67 -16.67
N TYR A 160 -2.34 -5.16 -15.47
CA TYR A 160 -1.94 -4.29 -14.36
C TYR A 160 -0.63 -3.53 -14.68
N CYS A 161 0.32 -4.15 -15.38
CA CYS A 161 1.52 -3.45 -15.86
C CYS A 161 1.22 -2.42 -16.96
N ALA A 162 0.22 -2.63 -17.81
CA ALA A 162 -0.22 -1.62 -18.77
C ALA A 162 -0.89 -0.44 -18.05
N ARG A 163 -1.69 -0.73 -17.02
CA ARG A 163 -2.44 0.27 -16.25
C ARG A 163 -1.56 1.32 -15.58
N ILE A 164 -0.39 0.93 -15.10
CA ILE A 164 0.59 1.85 -14.49
C ILE A 164 1.22 2.84 -15.46
N CYS A 165 0.97 2.71 -16.78
CA CYS A 165 1.33 3.73 -17.76
C CYS A 165 0.42 4.97 -17.70
N GLY A 166 -0.52 5.04 -16.75
CA GLY A 166 -1.30 6.24 -16.43
C GLY A 166 -2.22 6.68 -17.56
N ASP A 167 -2.16 7.96 -17.92
CA ASP A 167 -3.06 8.59 -18.90
C ASP A 167 -3.08 7.88 -20.26
N ILE A 168 -1.93 7.31 -20.68
CA ILE A 168 -1.83 6.53 -21.91
C ILE A 168 -2.79 5.34 -21.87
N HIS A 169 -2.82 4.63 -20.73
CA HIS A 169 -3.71 3.52 -20.51
C HIS A 169 -5.16 3.98 -20.35
N SER A 170 -5.41 5.04 -19.58
CA SER A 170 -6.77 5.56 -19.39
C SER A 170 -7.43 5.97 -20.72
N SER A 171 -6.67 6.62 -21.61
CA SER A 171 -7.13 6.95 -22.97
C SER A 171 -7.48 5.70 -23.75
N TRP A 172 -6.57 4.71 -23.79
CA TRP A 172 -6.80 3.45 -24.51
C TRP A 172 -7.99 2.67 -23.94
N LEU A 173 -8.11 2.58 -22.61
CA LEU A 173 -9.16 1.85 -21.94
C LEU A 173 -10.53 2.46 -22.25
N SER A 174 -10.64 3.80 -22.26
CA SER A 174 -11.91 4.48 -22.56
C SER A 174 -12.48 4.12 -23.94
N GLU A 175 -11.62 3.81 -24.91
CA GLU A 175 -12.01 3.43 -26.26
C GLU A 175 -12.26 1.91 -26.40
N ASN A 176 -11.59 1.08 -25.59
CA ASN A 176 -11.51 -0.36 -25.80
C ASN A 176 -12.15 -1.20 -24.67
N TYR A 177 -12.71 -0.59 -23.63
CA TYR A 177 -13.18 -1.31 -22.44
C TYR A 177 -14.27 -2.36 -22.74
N ARG A 178 -15.19 -2.11 -23.69
CA ARG A 178 -16.28 -3.05 -24.01
C ARG A 178 -15.75 -4.35 -24.60
N SER A 179 -14.88 -4.24 -25.62
CA SER A 179 -14.25 -5.40 -26.25
C SER A 179 -13.34 -6.12 -25.27
N LEU A 180 -12.64 -5.38 -24.41
CA LEU A 180 -11.80 -5.96 -23.38
C LEU A 180 -12.63 -6.74 -22.36
N ILE A 181 -13.67 -6.16 -21.76
CA ILE A 181 -14.55 -6.86 -20.80
C ILE A 181 -15.12 -8.14 -21.41
N GLN A 182 -15.59 -8.07 -22.67
CA GLN A 182 -16.11 -9.25 -23.36
C GLN A 182 -15.02 -10.32 -23.50
N HIS A 183 -13.82 -9.94 -23.94
CA HIS A 183 -12.70 -10.87 -24.05
C HIS A 183 -12.33 -11.51 -22.70
N LEU A 184 -12.28 -10.73 -21.62
CA LEU A 184 -11.99 -11.24 -20.28
C LEU A 184 -13.07 -12.19 -19.79
N LEU A 185 -14.34 -11.89 -20.06
CA LEU A 185 -15.46 -12.79 -19.77
C LEU A 185 -15.37 -14.09 -20.58
N ASP A 186 -14.99 -14.01 -21.85
CA ASP A 186 -14.81 -15.19 -22.70
C ASP A 186 -13.67 -16.08 -22.18
N VAL A 187 -12.52 -15.49 -21.81
CA VAL A 187 -11.40 -16.20 -21.17
C VAL A 187 -11.85 -16.85 -19.86
N ALA A 188 -12.62 -16.12 -19.06
CA ALA A 188 -13.17 -16.61 -17.80
C ALA A 188 -14.13 -17.80 -17.99
N ILE A 189 -14.88 -17.84 -19.10
CA ILE A 189 -15.82 -18.93 -19.44
C ILE A 189 -15.10 -20.13 -20.06
N GLN A 190 -14.06 -19.89 -20.88
CA GLN A 190 -13.34 -20.92 -21.63
C GLN A 190 -12.31 -21.70 -20.81
N SER A 191 -11.88 -21.18 -19.66
CA SER A 191 -10.98 -21.91 -18.76
C SER A 191 -11.61 -23.24 -18.38
N SER A 192 -11.03 -24.35 -18.87
CA SER A 192 -11.55 -25.72 -18.89
C SER A 192 -11.76 -26.39 -17.51
N THR A 193 -11.57 -25.64 -16.43
CA THR A 193 -12.00 -26.00 -15.08
C THR A 193 -13.17 -25.10 -14.67
N PRO A 194 -14.43 -25.55 -14.80
CA PRO A 194 -15.62 -24.75 -14.47
C PRO A 194 -15.72 -24.31 -13.00
N SER A 195 -14.78 -24.75 -12.14
CA SER A 195 -14.64 -24.36 -10.73
C SER A 195 -13.65 -23.22 -10.47
N HIS A 196 -12.83 -22.82 -11.45
CA HIS A 196 -11.78 -21.80 -11.27
C HIS A 196 -11.90 -20.69 -12.29
N LEU A 197 -13.06 -20.03 -12.28
CA LEU A 197 -13.10 -18.67 -12.79
C LEU A 197 -12.24 -17.84 -11.82
N SER A 198 -10.98 -17.56 -12.18
CA SER A 198 -10.01 -16.93 -11.29
C SER A 198 -10.60 -15.64 -10.76
N ILE A 199 -10.79 -15.55 -9.45
CA ILE A 199 -11.44 -14.42 -8.79
C ILE A 199 -10.72 -13.12 -9.13
N GLU A 200 -9.41 -13.21 -9.32
CA GLU A 200 -8.51 -12.15 -9.75
C GLU A 200 -8.92 -11.57 -11.11
N LEU A 201 -9.40 -12.40 -12.04
CA LEU A 201 -9.91 -11.95 -13.35
C LEU A 201 -11.26 -11.27 -13.22
N LEU A 202 -12.14 -11.74 -12.33
CA LEU A 202 -13.40 -11.05 -12.05
C LEU A 202 -13.17 -9.71 -11.33
N LEU A 203 -12.26 -9.68 -10.37
CA LEU A 203 -11.84 -8.44 -9.71
C LEU A 203 -11.24 -7.47 -10.72
N LEU A 204 -10.49 -7.96 -11.71
CA LEU A 204 -10.00 -7.13 -12.80
C LEU A 204 -11.15 -6.53 -13.62
N ILE A 205 -12.14 -7.33 -13.99
CA ILE A 205 -13.33 -6.85 -14.72
C ILE A 205 -14.09 -5.80 -13.88
N VAL A 206 -14.30 -6.07 -12.59
CA VAL A 206 -14.92 -5.15 -11.64
C VAL A 206 -14.17 -3.82 -11.60
N ASN A 207 -12.83 -3.86 -11.53
CA ASN A 207 -11.99 -2.66 -11.53
C ASN A 207 -12.15 -1.85 -12.82
N ILE A 208 -12.12 -2.51 -13.98
CA ILE A 208 -12.33 -1.86 -15.28
C ILE A 208 -13.72 -1.21 -15.34
N MET A 209 -14.75 -1.90 -14.85
CA MET A 209 -16.11 -1.38 -14.82
C MET A 209 -16.26 -0.17 -13.89
N ASP A 210 -15.62 -0.18 -12.71
CA ASP A 210 -15.60 0.96 -11.77
C ASP A 210 -14.87 2.17 -12.40
N GLU A 211 -13.69 1.95 -13.00
CA GLU A 211 -12.88 2.99 -13.65
C GLU A 211 -13.58 3.64 -14.84
N THR A 212 -14.31 2.84 -15.62
CA THR A 212 -15.05 3.30 -16.79
C THR A 212 -16.47 3.78 -16.45
N ASN A 213 -16.78 3.97 -15.16
CA ASN A 213 -18.06 4.44 -14.64
C ASN A 213 -19.26 3.69 -15.24
N GLN A 214 -19.15 2.36 -15.35
CA GLN A 214 -20.29 1.52 -15.76
C GLN A 214 -21.39 1.53 -14.70
N SER A 215 -22.53 0.93 -15.03
CA SER A 215 -23.67 0.88 -14.11
C SER A 215 -23.28 0.23 -12.78
N LYS A 216 -23.44 0.98 -11.69
CA LYS A 216 -23.17 0.48 -10.33
C LYS A 216 -24.00 -0.76 -9.99
N THR A 217 -25.19 -0.91 -10.60
CA THR A 217 -26.05 -2.09 -10.39
C THR A 217 -25.52 -3.33 -11.09
N GLU A 218 -24.97 -3.18 -12.30
CA GLU A 218 -24.31 -4.28 -13.03
C GLU A 218 -23.04 -4.71 -12.31
N LEU A 219 -22.26 -3.74 -11.82
CA LEU A 219 -21.08 -3.97 -11.01
C LEU A 219 -21.41 -4.75 -9.72
N TYR A 220 -22.45 -4.32 -8.99
CA TYR A 220 -22.92 -5.03 -7.81
C TYR A 220 -23.38 -6.46 -8.14
N THR A 221 -24.11 -6.65 -9.25
CA THR A 221 -24.58 -7.97 -9.67
C THR A 221 -23.42 -8.91 -9.99
N LEU A 222 -22.35 -8.40 -10.62
CA LEU A 222 -21.15 -9.17 -10.89
C LEU A 222 -20.41 -9.53 -9.59
N LEU A 223 -20.25 -8.58 -8.68
CA LEU A 223 -19.64 -8.80 -7.36
C LEU A 223 -20.40 -9.82 -6.53
N ASP A 224 -21.73 -9.75 -6.50
CA ASP A 224 -22.59 -10.67 -5.76
C ASP A 224 -22.44 -12.11 -6.28
N ARG A 225 -22.46 -12.31 -7.61
CA ARG A 225 -22.16 -13.61 -8.23
C ARG A 225 -20.75 -14.11 -7.94
N THR A 226 -19.78 -13.20 -7.83
CA THR A 226 -18.40 -13.56 -7.49
C THR A 226 -18.31 -13.99 -6.03
N TYR A 227 -19.00 -13.28 -5.15
CA TYR A 227 -19.09 -13.59 -3.73
C TYR A 227 -19.78 -14.92 -3.47
N GLU A 228 -20.81 -15.28 -4.23
CA GLU A 228 -21.43 -16.62 -4.16
C GLU A 228 -20.44 -17.74 -4.48
N LYS A 229 -19.47 -17.49 -5.36
CA LYS A 229 -18.43 -18.47 -5.71
C LYS A 229 -17.31 -18.54 -4.68
N ASP A 230 -16.91 -17.40 -4.12
CA ASP A 230 -15.94 -17.34 -3.02
C ASP A 230 -16.33 -16.30 -1.96
N ALA A 231 -17.11 -16.78 -1.00
CA ALA A 231 -17.54 -15.99 0.15
C ALA A 231 -16.41 -15.70 1.15
N THR A 232 -15.21 -16.27 0.97
CA THR A 232 -14.07 -16.03 1.86
C THR A 232 -13.19 -14.89 1.37
N ASN A 233 -13.28 -14.52 0.08
CA ASN A 233 -12.45 -13.47 -0.50
C ASN A 233 -12.69 -12.11 0.17
N PHE A 234 -11.62 -11.57 0.75
CA PHE A 234 -11.67 -10.31 1.50
C PHE A 234 -11.88 -9.09 0.59
N ASP A 235 -11.25 -9.07 -0.58
CA ASP A 235 -11.33 -7.96 -1.52
C ASP A 235 -12.74 -7.81 -2.10
N ILE A 236 -13.39 -8.92 -2.46
CA ILE A 236 -14.79 -8.91 -2.91
C ILE A 236 -15.70 -8.30 -1.83
N LYS A 237 -15.54 -8.70 -0.57
CA LYS A 237 -16.32 -8.14 0.54
C LYS A 237 -16.08 -6.64 0.68
N LEU A 238 -14.85 -6.17 0.54
CA LEU A 238 -14.56 -4.73 0.55
C LEU A 238 -15.20 -4.00 -0.64
N PHE A 239 -15.20 -4.58 -1.83
CA PHE A 239 -15.89 -4.00 -2.99
C PHE A 239 -17.40 -3.96 -2.82
N ILE A 240 -18.01 -5.03 -2.31
CA ILE A 240 -19.44 -5.06 -1.97
C ILE A 240 -19.74 -4.00 -0.91
N TYR A 241 -18.89 -3.86 0.10
CA TYR A 241 -19.00 -2.79 1.10
C TYR A 241 -18.98 -1.41 0.45
N LYS A 242 -17.99 -1.12 -0.41
CA LYS A 242 -17.88 0.14 -1.18
C LYS A 242 -19.13 0.39 -2.03
N MET A 243 -19.69 -0.65 -2.67
CA MET A 243 -20.94 -0.52 -3.41
C MET A 243 -22.13 -0.22 -2.50
N ALA A 244 -22.21 -0.86 -1.34
CA ALA A 244 -23.25 -0.59 -0.36
C ALA A 244 -23.19 0.87 0.17
N VAL A 245 -21.98 1.42 0.34
CA VAL A 245 -21.76 2.84 0.64
C VAL A 245 -22.30 3.71 -0.48
N ASN A 246 -21.97 3.41 -1.74
CA ASN A 246 -22.47 4.15 -2.90
C ASN A 246 -24.00 4.17 -3.00
N PHE A 247 -24.67 3.11 -2.54
CA PHE A 247 -26.13 3.03 -2.48
C PHE A 247 -26.72 3.56 -1.16
N ASN A 248 -25.91 4.03 -0.22
CA ASN A 248 -26.29 4.39 1.14
C ASN A 248 -27.09 3.28 1.87
N CYS A 249 -26.79 2.01 1.58
CA CYS A 249 -27.52 0.87 2.13
C CYS A 249 -26.86 0.33 3.42
N VAL A 250 -27.29 0.85 4.57
CA VAL A 250 -26.76 0.49 5.91
C VAL A 250 -26.81 -1.01 6.18
N THR A 251 -27.90 -1.65 5.78
CA THR A 251 -28.13 -3.06 6.07
C THR A 251 -27.07 -3.92 5.41
N ILE A 252 -26.77 -3.68 4.12
CA ILE A 252 -25.73 -4.40 3.38
C ILE A 252 -24.34 -4.03 3.91
N MET A 253 -24.08 -2.75 4.21
CA MET A 253 -22.80 -2.32 4.79
C MET A 253 -22.51 -3.09 6.09
N LYS A 254 -23.48 -3.12 7.01
CA LYS A 254 -23.32 -3.77 8.30
C LYS A 254 -23.12 -5.29 8.15
N ASP A 255 -24.00 -5.95 7.40
CA ASP A 255 -23.90 -7.40 7.14
C ASP A 255 -22.56 -7.76 6.47
N THR A 256 -22.13 -6.98 5.48
CA THR A 256 -20.83 -7.17 4.84
C THR A 256 -19.67 -6.96 5.81
N PHE A 257 -19.72 -5.93 6.67
CA PHE A 257 -18.68 -5.70 7.67
C PHE A 257 -18.60 -6.82 8.70
N GLU A 258 -19.73 -7.34 9.17
CA GLU A 258 -19.77 -8.50 10.07
C GLU A 258 -19.15 -9.74 9.38
N ARG A 259 -19.40 -9.93 8.09
CA ARG A 259 -18.82 -11.00 7.26
C ARG A 259 -17.34 -10.81 6.92
N LEU A 260 -16.78 -9.60 7.06
CA LEU A 260 -15.32 -9.40 7.00
C LEU A 260 -14.62 -10.06 8.19
N GLU A 261 -15.37 -10.45 9.22
CA GLU A 261 -14.85 -11.10 10.44
C GLU A 261 -13.69 -10.34 11.10
N ILE A 262 -13.80 -9.00 11.10
CA ILE A 262 -12.78 -8.11 11.65
C ILE A 262 -12.60 -8.41 13.14
N LYS A 263 -11.36 -8.75 13.52
CA LYS A 263 -10.98 -9.14 14.88
C LYS A 263 -9.81 -8.29 15.37
N ASN A 264 -9.84 -7.99 16.66
CA ASN A 264 -8.72 -7.42 17.40
C ASN A 264 -8.14 -6.14 16.77
N ILE A 265 -6.84 -6.14 16.50
CA ILE A 265 -6.12 -5.00 15.91
C ILE A 265 -6.66 -4.61 14.53
N GLN A 266 -7.41 -5.48 13.84
CA GLN A 266 -8.06 -5.11 12.59
C GLN A 266 -9.13 -4.03 12.80
N TYR A 267 -9.74 -3.91 13.99
CA TYR A 267 -10.64 -2.79 14.30
C TYR A 267 -9.90 -1.45 14.31
N TYR A 268 -8.61 -1.44 14.61
CA TYR A 268 -7.80 -0.24 14.55
C TYR A 268 -7.61 0.24 13.10
N SER A 269 -7.36 -0.68 12.16
CA SER A 269 -7.10 -0.34 10.75
C SER A 269 -8.34 -0.28 9.87
N LEU A 270 -9.40 -1.03 10.18
CA LEU A 270 -10.60 -1.18 9.35
C LEU A 270 -11.89 -0.72 10.04
N GLY A 271 -11.84 -0.43 11.35
CA GLY A 271 -13.01 0.06 12.08
C GLY A 271 -13.57 1.36 11.50
N TYR A 272 -12.73 2.15 10.81
CA TYR A 272 -13.14 3.40 10.17
C TYR A 272 -14.25 3.22 9.14
N LEU A 273 -14.33 2.04 8.50
CA LEU A 273 -15.36 1.72 7.53
C LEU A 273 -16.75 1.95 8.16
N LEU A 274 -17.00 1.42 9.36
CA LEU A 274 -18.28 1.65 10.04
C LEU A 274 -18.37 3.00 10.77
N THR A 275 -17.29 3.50 11.38
CA THR A 275 -17.39 4.74 12.19
C THR A 275 -17.80 5.94 11.33
N ASP A 276 -17.24 6.10 10.13
CA ASP A 276 -17.58 7.22 9.23
C ASP A 276 -19.04 7.16 8.79
N HIS A 277 -19.56 5.98 8.46
CA HIS A 277 -20.93 5.83 7.97
C HIS A 277 -21.98 5.87 9.08
N TYR A 278 -21.70 5.32 10.26
CA TYR A 278 -22.63 5.40 11.40
C TYR A 278 -22.86 6.84 11.89
N LEU A 279 -21.88 7.74 11.73
CA LEU A 279 -22.08 9.15 12.05
C LEU A 279 -22.98 9.86 11.02
N ARG A 280 -22.95 9.43 9.76
CA ARG A 280 -23.77 10.00 8.68
C ARG A 280 -25.20 9.47 8.67
N ILE A 281 -25.40 8.25 9.18
CA ILE A 281 -26.66 7.54 9.04
C ILE A 281 -27.38 7.46 10.39
N HIS A 282 -28.42 8.28 10.52
CA HIS A 282 -29.24 8.46 11.71
C HIS A 282 -30.23 7.29 11.96
N THR A 283 -29.75 6.05 11.95
CA THR A 283 -30.58 4.86 12.18
C THR A 283 -29.99 3.96 13.26
N ASN A 284 -30.85 3.38 14.11
CA ASN A 284 -30.48 2.42 15.16
C ASN A 284 -29.32 2.85 16.08
N TYR A 285 -29.49 4.00 16.75
CA TYR A 285 -28.53 4.56 17.70
C TYR A 285 -28.05 3.59 18.79
N ARG A 286 -28.85 2.58 19.17
CA ARG A 286 -28.46 1.59 20.20
C ARG A 286 -27.31 0.70 19.71
N GLN A 287 -27.36 0.26 18.46
CA GLN A 287 -26.28 -0.54 17.87
C GLN A 287 -25.04 0.31 17.62
N ILE A 288 -25.22 1.53 17.14
CA ILE A 288 -24.11 2.48 16.94
C ILE A 288 -23.38 2.74 18.26
N ARG A 289 -24.13 2.98 19.35
CA ARG A 289 -23.57 3.15 20.70
C ARG A 289 -22.74 1.94 21.14
N TYR A 290 -23.29 0.74 20.95
CA TYR A 290 -22.60 -0.50 21.32
C TYR A 290 -21.27 -0.63 20.57
N PHE A 291 -21.27 -0.34 19.26
CA PHE A 291 -20.06 -0.39 18.44
C PHE A 291 -19.00 0.61 18.90
N PHE A 292 -19.36 1.88 19.10
CA PHE A 292 -18.40 2.90 19.55
C PHE A 292 -17.83 2.62 20.94
N ASN A 293 -18.67 2.13 21.87
CA ASN A 293 -18.21 1.72 23.20
C ASN A 293 -17.28 0.51 23.14
N TYR A 294 -17.62 -0.49 22.33
CA TYR A 294 -16.76 -1.65 22.11
C TYR A 294 -15.39 -1.24 21.57
N LEU A 295 -15.36 -0.41 20.54
CA LEU A 295 -14.13 0.08 19.91
C LEU A 295 -13.27 0.89 20.89
N THR A 296 -13.89 1.80 21.66
CA THR A 296 -13.18 2.60 22.68
C THR A 296 -12.55 1.69 23.74
N ASN A 297 -13.31 0.73 24.26
CA ASN A 297 -12.83 -0.21 25.27
C ASN A 297 -11.70 -1.11 24.75
N LEU A 298 -11.82 -1.60 23.52
CA LEU A 298 -10.79 -2.42 22.88
C LEU A 298 -9.45 -1.68 22.79
N LEU A 299 -9.48 -0.42 22.36
CA LEU A 299 -8.27 0.41 22.21
C LEU A 299 -7.64 0.78 23.56
N LEU A 300 -8.45 0.97 24.60
CA LEU A 300 -7.96 1.14 25.97
C LEU A 300 -7.24 -0.12 26.47
N VAL A 301 -7.85 -1.29 26.29
CA VAL A 301 -7.24 -2.58 26.66
C VAL A 301 -5.90 -2.77 25.96
N TYR A 302 -5.77 -2.42 24.67
CA TYR A 302 -4.48 -2.52 23.97
C TYR A 302 -3.39 -1.59 24.50
N THR A 303 -3.79 -0.43 25.00
CA THR A 303 -2.85 0.50 25.63
C THR A 303 -2.32 -0.10 26.94
N ASP A 304 -3.22 -0.65 27.77
CA ASP A 304 -2.86 -1.29 29.04
C ASP A 304 -2.03 -2.57 28.85
N ASP A 305 -2.39 -3.40 27.86
CA ASP A 305 -1.65 -4.60 27.49
C ASP A 305 -0.24 -4.25 27.00
N SER A 306 -0.09 -3.16 26.24
CA SER A 306 1.23 -2.71 25.77
C SER A 306 2.17 -2.35 26.92
N TRP A 307 1.66 -1.72 27.99
CA TRP A 307 2.44 -1.47 29.19
C TRP A 307 2.86 -2.75 29.90
N SER A 308 1.97 -3.74 29.96
CA SER A 308 2.28 -5.06 30.50
C SER A 308 3.37 -5.77 29.67
N GLN A 309 3.33 -5.65 28.34
CA GLN A 309 4.37 -6.19 27.45
C GLN A 309 5.74 -5.52 27.67
N ILE A 310 5.77 -4.21 27.90
CA ILE A 310 7.01 -3.50 28.25
C ILE A 310 7.63 -4.06 29.54
N MET A 311 6.80 -4.35 30.56
CA MET A 311 7.28 -4.97 31.80
C MET A 311 7.86 -6.37 31.57
N PHE A 312 7.26 -7.16 30.67
CA PHE A 312 7.83 -8.45 30.27
C PHE A 312 9.16 -8.30 29.54
N CYS A 313 9.33 -7.29 28.67
CA CYS A 313 10.61 -7.03 28.02
C CYS A 313 11.74 -6.78 29.04
N TYR A 314 11.47 -6.03 30.12
CA TYR A 314 12.44 -5.88 31.20
C TYR A 314 12.73 -7.20 31.92
N LYS A 315 11.70 -7.99 32.23
CA LYS A 315 11.83 -9.27 32.92
C LYS A 315 12.65 -10.30 32.12
N TYR A 316 12.48 -10.35 30.80
CA TYR A 316 13.12 -11.32 29.92
C TYR A 316 14.34 -10.79 29.16
N GLY A 317 14.76 -9.55 29.43
CA GLY A 317 15.95 -8.94 28.82
C GLY A 317 15.80 -8.57 27.34
N ASN A 318 14.58 -8.38 26.84
CA ASN A 318 14.32 -7.99 25.44
C ASN A 318 14.29 -6.46 25.28
N PHE A 319 15.42 -5.80 25.54
CA PHE A 319 15.49 -4.34 25.61
C PHE A 319 15.27 -3.65 24.25
N LEU A 320 15.61 -4.30 23.14
CA LEU A 320 15.47 -3.73 21.80
C LEU A 320 14.00 -3.44 21.45
N ARG A 321 13.05 -4.24 21.96
CA ARG A 321 11.62 -4.10 21.67
C ARG A 321 10.90 -3.08 22.54
N ILE A 322 11.51 -2.62 23.64
CA ILE A 322 10.86 -1.70 24.58
C ILE A 322 10.45 -0.40 23.89
N ASN A 323 11.37 0.20 23.13
CA ASN A 323 11.10 1.46 22.44
C ASN A 323 10.06 1.29 21.32
N GLU A 324 10.05 0.14 20.66
CA GLU A 324 9.07 -0.17 19.61
C GLU A 324 7.65 -0.31 20.19
N ILE A 325 7.50 -1.08 21.28
CA ILE A 325 6.19 -1.27 21.94
C ILE A 325 5.69 0.05 22.52
N ARG A 326 6.59 0.84 23.12
CA ARG A 326 6.25 2.17 23.64
C ARG A 326 5.80 3.10 22.52
N ALA A 327 6.55 3.15 21.41
CA ALA A 327 6.16 3.97 20.27
C ALA A 327 4.80 3.54 19.70
N PHE A 328 4.55 2.23 19.63
CA PHE A 328 3.25 1.69 19.23
C PHE A 328 2.10 2.16 20.14
N SER A 329 2.26 2.00 21.45
CA SER A 329 1.27 2.43 22.44
C SER A 329 1.01 3.94 22.44
N ASP A 330 2.09 4.72 22.49
CA ASP A 330 2.02 6.17 22.64
C ASP A 330 1.53 6.84 21.34
N TYR A 331 2.10 6.50 20.18
CA TYR A 331 1.81 7.22 18.93
C TYR A 331 0.66 6.63 18.14
N TYR A 332 0.53 5.30 18.12
CA TYR A 332 -0.46 4.65 17.27
C TYR A 332 -1.75 4.39 18.04
N LEU A 333 -1.71 3.81 19.25
CA LEU A 333 -2.95 3.49 19.97
C LEU A 333 -3.60 4.72 20.61
N SER A 334 -2.86 5.44 21.47
CA SER A 334 -3.42 6.45 22.38
C SER A 334 -3.97 7.71 21.70
N PHE A 335 -3.47 8.05 20.51
CA PHE A 335 -3.85 9.28 19.78
C PHE A 335 -4.32 9.01 18.35
N SER A 336 -4.75 7.79 18.04
CA SER A 336 -5.27 7.51 16.71
C SER A 336 -6.56 8.25 16.42
N ILE A 337 -6.74 8.59 15.14
CA ILE A 337 -7.99 9.16 14.62
C ILE A 337 -9.16 8.22 14.93
N ILE A 338 -8.97 6.91 14.80
CA ILE A 338 -10.02 5.94 15.08
C ILE A 338 -10.44 5.94 16.56
N TYR A 339 -9.48 6.07 17.48
CA TYR A 339 -9.78 6.21 18.90
C TYR A 339 -10.60 7.48 19.17
N ILE A 340 -10.17 8.62 18.62
CA ILE A 340 -10.86 9.90 18.77
C ILE A 340 -12.27 9.85 18.17
N GLN A 341 -12.42 9.30 16.97
CA GLN A 341 -13.72 9.08 16.33
C GLN A 341 -14.61 8.18 17.19
N SER A 342 -14.05 7.13 17.80
CA SER A 342 -14.82 6.22 18.64
C SER A 342 -15.34 6.88 19.90
N LEU A 343 -14.51 7.69 20.56
CA LEU A 343 -14.87 8.46 21.75
C LEU A 343 -15.94 9.51 21.42
N ILE A 344 -15.71 10.32 20.37
CA ILE A 344 -16.65 11.34 19.92
C ILE A 344 -17.97 10.70 19.50
N GLY A 345 -17.92 9.60 18.75
CA GLY A 345 -19.09 8.86 18.33
C GLY A 345 -19.92 8.36 19.51
N SER A 346 -19.27 7.78 20.53
CA SER A 346 -19.95 7.39 21.77
C SER A 346 -20.65 8.58 22.44
N ILE A 347 -19.96 9.71 22.58
CA ILE A 347 -20.50 10.93 23.22
C ILE A 347 -21.69 11.50 22.44
N ILE A 348 -21.56 11.64 21.12
CA ILE A 348 -22.62 12.18 20.25
C ILE A 348 -23.87 11.33 20.36
N ILE A 349 -23.71 10.01 20.30
CA ILE A 349 -24.84 9.09 20.36
C ILE A 349 -25.50 9.13 21.74
N ASP A 350 -24.70 9.23 22.80
CA ASP A 350 -25.21 9.39 24.16
C ASP A 350 -25.99 10.70 24.34
N LEU A 351 -25.54 11.80 23.72
CA LEU A 351 -26.27 13.08 23.68
C LEU A 351 -27.59 12.95 22.92
N ILE A 352 -27.57 12.35 21.72
CA ILE A 352 -28.77 12.17 20.90
C ILE A 352 -29.80 11.29 21.59
N GLN A 353 -29.37 10.17 22.19
CA GLN A 353 -30.29 9.22 22.82
C GLN A 353 -30.84 9.73 24.16
N ASN A 354 -30.02 10.41 24.96
CA ASN A 354 -30.36 10.68 26.35
C ASN A 354 -30.69 12.14 26.64
N GLY A 355 -30.55 13.06 25.67
CA GLY A 355 -31.09 14.43 25.64
C GLY A 355 -30.66 15.42 26.72
N ASP A 356 -30.36 14.96 27.94
CA ASP A 356 -30.36 15.77 29.17
C ASP A 356 -29.29 15.33 30.20
N ARG A 357 -28.27 14.56 29.80
CA ARG A 357 -27.18 14.15 30.73
C ARG A 357 -25.80 14.65 30.33
N TYR A 358 -25.70 15.95 30.10
CA TYR A 358 -24.40 16.63 29.98
C TYR A 358 -23.47 16.34 31.19
N HIS A 359 -24.05 16.10 32.38
CA HIS A 359 -23.31 15.76 33.59
C HIS A 359 -22.63 14.38 33.59
N SER A 360 -23.13 13.38 32.85
CA SER A 360 -22.47 12.06 32.78
C SER A 360 -21.28 12.05 31.80
N ILE A 361 -21.32 12.87 30.76
CA ILE A 361 -20.22 13.03 29.79
C ILE A 361 -19.03 13.75 30.44
N VAL A 362 -19.29 14.79 31.24
CA VAL A 362 -18.26 15.43 32.08
C VAL A 362 -17.66 14.44 33.08
N GLY A 363 -18.43 13.47 33.58
CA GLY A 363 -17.91 12.37 34.42
C GLY A 363 -16.98 11.42 33.66
N LEU A 364 -17.29 11.10 32.40
CA LEU A 364 -16.47 10.24 31.54
C LEU A 364 -15.16 10.91 31.14
N PHE A 365 -15.20 12.20 30.77
CA PHE A 365 -13.98 13.00 30.55
C PHE A 365 -13.16 13.22 31.81
N LYS A 366 -13.81 13.33 32.98
CA LYS A 366 -13.10 13.40 34.28
C LYS A 366 -12.47 12.08 34.69
N HIS A 367 -13.04 10.93 34.30
CA HIS A 367 -12.46 9.62 34.56
C HIS A 367 -11.33 9.28 33.59
N THR A 368 -11.38 9.73 32.33
CA THR A 368 -10.24 9.61 31.40
C THR A 368 -9.15 10.64 31.68
N SER A 369 -9.47 11.79 32.31
CA SER A 369 -8.46 12.75 32.77
C SER A 369 -7.83 12.38 34.11
N ASN A 370 -8.53 11.64 34.98
CA ASN A 370 -8.05 11.27 36.31
C ASN A 370 -7.79 9.76 36.40
N GLN A 371 -6.62 9.34 35.93
CA GLN A 371 -5.63 8.56 36.70
C GLN A 371 -4.49 8.14 35.76
N GLY A 372 -3.39 8.91 35.75
CA GLY A 372 -2.07 8.46 35.28
C GLY A 372 -1.42 9.22 34.11
N LEU A 373 -2.18 9.74 33.13
CA LEU A 373 -1.58 10.26 31.89
C LEU A 373 -1.34 11.78 31.85
N PHE A 374 -2.01 12.57 32.69
CA PHE A 374 -1.83 14.03 32.74
C PHE A 374 -1.03 14.54 33.94
N GLU A 375 -1.01 13.85 35.09
CA GLU A 375 -0.30 14.34 36.28
C GLU A 375 1.23 14.23 36.21
N HIS A 376 1.78 13.45 35.26
CA HIS A 376 3.23 13.38 35.04
C HIS A 376 3.77 14.29 33.93
N ARG A 377 2.94 15.11 33.27
CA ARG A 377 3.39 16.01 32.19
C ARG A 377 3.57 17.48 32.58
N ASP A 378 3.22 17.88 33.80
CA ASP A 378 3.36 19.27 34.25
C ASP A 378 4.76 19.66 34.75
N LYS A 379 5.79 18.83 34.52
CA LYS A 379 7.18 19.26 34.76
C LYS A 379 7.97 19.65 33.53
N ASN A 380 7.46 19.47 32.31
CA ASN A 380 8.08 20.01 31.10
C ASN A 380 7.02 20.50 30.11
N ASN A 381 6.80 21.81 30.15
CA ASN A 381 5.91 22.59 29.29
C ASN A 381 5.84 22.13 27.83
N HIS A 382 4.73 21.53 27.41
CA HIS A 382 4.14 21.68 26.06
C HIS A 382 2.64 21.37 26.13
N SER A 383 1.82 22.39 26.44
CA SER A 383 0.36 22.26 26.45
C SER A 383 -0.18 21.98 25.04
N LEU A 384 -1.25 21.20 24.91
CA LEU A 384 -2.03 20.99 23.66
C LEU A 384 -2.44 22.30 22.96
N ARG A 385 -2.44 23.43 23.69
CA ARG A 385 -2.68 24.77 23.14
C ARG A 385 -1.59 25.23 22.17
N SER A 386 -0.34 24.76 22.31
CA SER A 386 0.76 25.10 21.39
C SER A 386 0.77 24.29 20.09
N LEU A 387 -0.06 23.25 19.96
CA LEU A 387 -0.21 22.48 18.73
C LEU A 387 -1.20 23.14 17.76
N PHE A 388 -2.19 23.87 18.26
CA PHE A 388 -3.23 24.49 17.43
C PHE A 388 -3.04 26.00 17.21
N TYR A 389 -2.29 26.69 18.08
CA TYR A 389 -2.01 28.12 17.93
C TYR A 389 -0.56 28.43 18.30
N LYS A 390 0.35 28.35 17.33
CA LYS A 390 1.62 29.09 17.39
C LYS A 390 1.78 29.92 16.11
N ASN A 391 2.04 31.20 16.37
CA ASN A 391 2.04 32.33 15.46
C ASN A 391 2.74 32.10 14.12
N ALA A 392 2.18 32.76 13.11
CA ALA A 392 2.85 33.13 11.88
C ALA A 392 4.23 33.73 12.17
N ASN A 393 5.27 32.94 11.93
CA ASN A 393 6.57 33.30 11.34
C ASN A 393 7.58 32.18 11.63
N SER A 394 8.13 31.61 10.54
CA SER A 394 9.42 30.91 10.43
C SER A 394 9.73 29.80 11.45
N ASP A 395 9.50 28.54 11.08
CA ASP A 395 10.55 27.67 10.52
C ASP A 395 10.05 26.22 10.36
N LEU A 396 10.46 25.61 9.25
CA LEU A 396 10.00 24.32 8.72
C LEU A 396 10.07 23.18 9.75
N PHE A 397 8.91 22.76 10.27
CA PHE A 397 8.69 21.33 10.51
C PHE A 397 8.56 20.66 9.15
N LYS A 398 9.65 20.02 8.68
CA LYS A 398 9.55 18.98 7.66
C LYS A 398 8.73 17.85 8.29
N LEU A 399 7.42 17.88 8.04
CA LEU A 399 6.60 16.68 8.10
C LEU A 399 7.35 15.61 7.33
N GLN A 400 7.77 14.58 8.06
CA GLN A 400 8.35 13.41 7.45
C GLN A 400 7.31 12.88 6.48
N ASP A 401 7.76 12.76 5.24
CA ASP A 401 6.98 12.56 4.05
C ASP A 401 6.13 11.30 4.15
N THR A 402 4.84 11.43 4.48
CA THR A 402 3.89 10.30 4.56
C THR A 402 3.42 9.83 3.19
N ARG A 403 4.19 10.13 2.12
CA ARG A 403 3.91 9.70 0.75
C ARG A 403 3.86 8.18 0.57
N ASP A 404 4.34 7.40 1.53
CA ASP A 404 4.31 5.92 1.47
C ASP A 404 2.99 5.28 1.93
N PHE A 405 2.01 6.05 2.44
CA PHE A 405 0.69 5.51 2.82
C PHE A 405 -0.49 6.15 2.08
N ASP A 406 -0.22 6.99 1.07
CA ASP A 406 -1.20 7.89 0.47
C ASP A 406 -1.48 7.60 -1.02
N VAL A 407 -1.52 6.30 -1.38
CA VAL A 407 -1.88 5.85 -2.74
C VAL A 407 -3.38 5.99 -3.00
N TRP A 408 -4.21 6.05 -1.96
CA TRP A 408 -5.68 6.07 -2.09
C TRP A 408 -6.32 7.45 -1.99
N SER A 409 -5.60 8.49 -1.53
CA SER A 409 -6.17 9.84 -1.38
C SER A 409 -5.87 10.80 -2.53
N LYS A 410 -4.99 10.43 -3.49
CA LYS A 410 -4.61 11.27 -4.63
C LYS A 410 -5.43 11.05 -5.90
N ILE A 411 -6.50 10.25 -5.83
CA ILE A 411 -7.46 10.09 -6.93
C ILE A 411 -8.80 10.75 -6.54
N ASP A 412 -8.73 12.01 -6.10
CA ASP A 412 -9.92 12.86 -6.09
C ASP A 412 -9.54 14.30 -6.51
N HIS A 413 -9.38 14.47 -7.83
CA HIS A 413 -9.59 15.75 -8.48
C HIS A 413 -10.82 15.62 -9.39
N ARG A 414 -12.00 15.60 -8.76
CA ARG A 414 -13.26 16.08 -9.35
C ARG A 414 -14.06 16.89 -8.34
#